data_AF-A0A9D2HNJ9-F1
#
_entry.id   AF-A0A9D2HNJ9-F1
#
_cell.length_a   1.000
_cell.length_b   1.000
_cell.length_c   1.000
_cell.angle_alpha   90.00
_cell.angle_beta   90.00
_cell.angle_gamma   90.00
#
_symmetry.space_group_name_H-M   'P 1'
#
loop_
_entity.id
_entity.type
_entity.pdbx_description
1 polymer ?
#
loop_
_entity_poly.entity_id
_entity_poly.type
_entity_poly.pdbx_seq_one_letter_code
_entity_poly.pdbx_strand_id
1 'polypeptide(L)'
;MKDSKKNELYERVAAAGKFFGGIPTFAEMVGVQYRTFLGYLNRKRQHNLWPLLPAMLEAFPRLSRQWLYFGEGPMLIGHGTPLDRPVPLQEIAVAAEAMAAEAGGTWSDVLTYIVDAARAEGVRTEPAADSRQIQELQARLLAAQERIIQLQDELLTRQREGRTDAPKALPAGIGDTAARL
;
A
#
# COMPACT_ATOMS: atom_id res chain seq x y z
N MET A 1 20.74 -26.01 -28.28
CA MET A 1 20.48 -26.67 -26.98
C MET A 1 19.00 -26.52 -26.70
N LYS A 2 18.26 -27.62 -26.53
CA LYS A 2 16.84 -27.57 -26.12
C LYS A 2 16.84 -27.27 -24.62
N ASP A 3 16.65 -26.02 -24.24
CA ASP A 3 16.17 -25.73 -22.90
C ASP A 3 14.74 -26.26 -22.82
N SER A 4 14.61 -27.49 -22.35
CA SER A 4 13.32 -28.01 -21.93
C SER A 4 12.80 -27.08 -20.84
N LYS A 5 11.93 -26.13 -21.21
CA LYS A 5 11.11 -25.40 -20.25
C LYS A 5 10.52 -26.46 -19.31
N LYS A 6 10.89 -26.41 -18.03
CA LYS A 6 10.37 -27.30 -16.99
C LYS A 6 8.92 -26.90 -16.73
N ASN A 7 8.04 -27.35 -17.60
CA ASN A 7 6.65 -26.90 -17.64
C ASN A 7 5.79 -27.55 -16.56
N GLU A 8 6.17 -28.73 -16.10
CA GLU A 8 5.39 -29.46 -15.10
C GLU A 8 5.91 -29.16 -13.69
N LEU A 9 5.00 -29.07 -12.72
CA LEU A 9 5.32 -28.67 -11.35
C LEU A 9 6.36 -29.60 -10.72
N TYR A 10 6.23 -30.92 -10.95
CA TYR A 10 7.16 -31.89 -10.39
C TYR A 10 8.61 -31.69 -10.87
N GLU A 11 8.80 -31.21 -12.10
CA GLU A 11 10.13 -30.96 -12.67
C GLU A 11 10.76 -29.73 -12.03
N ARG A 12 9.95 -28.70 -11.76
CA ARG A 12 10.37 -27.49 -11.04
C ARG A 12 10.73 -27.81 -9.60
N VAL A 13 9.88 -28.54 -8.89
CA VAL A 13 10.15 -28.96 -7.50
C VAL A 13 11.39 -29.86 -7.44
N ALA A 14 11.56 -30.80 -8.37
CA ALA A 14 12.75 -31.63 -8.43
C ALA A 14 14.03 -30.80 -8.70
N ALA A 15 13.94 -29.77 -9.54
CA ALA A 15 15.05 -28.87 -9.80
C ALA A 15 15.41 -28.01 -8.59
N ALA A 16 14.41 -27.44 -7.91
CA ALA A 16 14.61 -26.71 -6.65
C ALA A 16 15.25 -27.60 -5.59
N GLY A 17 14.74 -28.82 -5.39
CA GLY A 17 15.31 -29.74 -4.41
C GLY A 17 16.75 -30.15 -4.73
N LYS A 18 17.11 -30.34 -6.01
CA LYS A 18 18.52 -30.56 -6.39
C LYS A 18 19.41 -29.35 -6.09
N PHE A 19 18.88 -28.14 -6.19
CA PHE A 19 19.62 -26.90 -5.94
C PHE A 19 19.83 -26.66 -4.43
N PHE A 20 18.79 -26.83 -3.61
CA PHE A 20 18.82 -26.56 -2.17
C PHE A 20 19.27 -27.79 -1.35
N GLY A 21 20.45 -28.31 -1.63
CA GLY A 21 21.07 -29.36 -0.81
C GLY A 21 20.52 -30.77 -1.01
N GLY A 22 19.74 -31.01 -2.07
CA GLY A 22 19.24 -32.32 -2.48
C GLY A 22 17.78 -32.60 -2.11
N ILE A 23 17.16 -33.54 -2.83
CA ILE A 23 15.75 -33.93 -2.62
C ILE A 23 15.45 -34.36 -1.16
N PRO A 24 16.32 -35.13 -0.46
CA PRO A 24 16.06 -35.50 0.93
C PRO A 24 15.96 -34.29 1.86
N THR A 25 16.95 -33.39 1.83
CA THR A 25 16.99 -32.14 2.61
C THR A 25 15.78 -31.26 2.29
N PHE A 26 15.45 -31.14 1.01
CA PHE A 26 14.30 -30.35 0.58
C PHE A 26 12.97 -30.90 1.12
N ALA A 27 12.79 -32.22 1.11
CA ALA A 27 11.60 -32.87 1.66
C ALA A 27 11.49 -32.64 3.19
N GLU A 28 12.61 -32.79 3.91
CA GLU A 28 12.69 -32.56 5.35
C GLU A 28 12.33 -31.10 5.72
N MET A 29 12.91 -30.13 5.02
CA MET A 29 12.65 -28.69 5.27
C MET A 29 11.19 -28.29 5.01
N VAL A 30 10.50 -29.00 4.12
CA VAL A 30 9.07 -28.79 3.81
C VAL A 30 8.16 -29.60 4.75
N GLY A 31 8.73 -30.40 5.66
CA GLY A 31 7.99 -31.19 6.65
C GLY A 31 7.40 -32.50 6.10
N VAL A 32 7.97 -33.05 5.02
CA VAL A 32 7.46 -34.27 4.38
C VAL A 32 8.51 -35.37 4.39
N GLN A 33 8.09 -36.60 4.73
CA GLN A 33 8.98 -37.76 4.66
C GLN A 33 9.55 -37.96 3.25
N TYR A 34 10.86 -38.14 3.12
CA TYR A 34 11.56 -38.26 1.83
C TYR A 34 10.91 -39.25 0.85
N ARG A 35 10.55 -40.47 1.29
CA ARG A 35 9.91 -41.48 0.42
C ARG A 35 8.57 -41.01 -0.13
N THR A 36 7.78 -40.36 0.70
CA THR A 36 6.48 -39.79 0.33
C THR A 36 6.67 -38.67 -0.67
N PHE A 37 7.59 -37.75 -0.39
CA PHE A 37 7.92 -36.63 -1.27
C PHE A 37 8.41 -37.10 -2.64
N LEU A 38 9.31 -38.09 -2.68
CA LEU A 38 9.80 -38.69 -3.92
C LEU A 38 8.66 -39.30 -4.75
N GLY A 39 7.66 -39.89 -4.08
CA GLY A 39 6.45 -40.40 -4.72
C GLY A 39 5.59 -39.33 -5.41
N TYR A 40 5.74 -38.05 -5.05
CA TYR A 40 5.05 -36.92 -5.68
C TYR A 40 5.77 -36.38 -6.92
N LEU A 41 7.07 -36.65 -7.07
CA LEU A 41 7.91 -36.10 -8.16
C LEU A 41 7.70 -36.81 -9.50
N ASN A 42 6.45 -36.88 -9.96
CA ASN A 42 6.06 -37.39 -11.26
C ASN A 42 4.74 -36.78 -11.72
N ARG A 43 4.49 -36.84 -13.02
CA ARG A 43 3.29 -36.26 -13.66
C ARG A 43 1.96 -36.75 -13.08
N LYS A 44 1.87 -38.00 -12.63
CA LYS A 44 0.61 -38.59 -12.11
C LYS A 44 0.26 -38.08 -10.71
N ARG A 45 1.27 -37.81 -9.89
CA ARG A 45 1.10 -37.47 -8.46
C ARG A 45 1.48 -36.04 -8.11
N GLN A 46 1.90 -35.23 -9.08
CA GLN A 46 2.29 -33.83 -8.85
C GLN A 46 1.19 -32.97 -8.23
N HIS A 47 -0.08 -33.37 -8.30
CA HIS A 47 -1.16 -32.68 -7.61
C HIS A 47 -0.93 -32.56 -6.09
N ASN A 48 -0.21 -33.52 -5.50
CA ASN A 48 0.17 -33.50 -4.08
C ASN A 48 1.24 -32.46 -3.74
N LEU A 49 1.90 -31.86 -4.75
CA LEU A 49 2.89 -30.81 -4.53
C LEU A 49 2.23 -29.44 -4.34
N TRP A 50 1.03 -29.21 -4.87
CA TRP A 50 0.33 -27.91 -4.77
C TRP A 50 0.13 -27.44 -3.32
N PRO A 51 -0.34 -28.29 -2.38
CA PRO A 51 -0.50 -27.88 -0.98
C PRO A 51 0.83 -27.58 -0.29
N LEU A 52 1.95 -28.07 -0.82
CA LEU A 52 3.28 -27.93 -0.23
C LEU A 52 4.02 -26.66 -0.71
N LEU A 53 3.55 -26.00 -1.77
CA LEU A 53 4.25 -24.84 -2.34
C LEU A 53 4.42 -23.67 -1.35
N PRO A 54 3.44 -23.33 -0.48
CA PRO A 54 3.64 -22.29 0.52
C PRO A 54 4.81 -22.62 1.47
N ALA A 55 4.84 -23.84 2.01
CA ALA A 55 5.92 -24.30 2.90
C ALA A 55 7.29 -24.31 2.19
N MET A 56 7.33 -24.62 0.88
CA MET A 56 8.56 -24.49 0.10
C MET A 56 9.05 -23.04 0.01
N LEU A 57 8.15 -22.08 -0.20
CA LEU A 57 8.51 -20.66 -0.28
C LEU A 57 8.94 -20.10 1.08
N GLU A 58 8.34 -20.58 2.16
CA GLU A 58 8.75 -20.24 3.53
C GLU A 58 10.14 -20.80 3.87
N ALA A 59 10.38 -22.08 3.57
CA ALA A 59 11.66 -22.73 3.82
C ALA A 59 12.79 -22.18 2.92
N PHE A 60 12.47 -21.71 1.73
CA PHE A 60 13.44 -21.20 0.75
C PHE A 60 13.04 -19.81 0.23
N PRO A 61 13.24 -18.73 1.00
CA PRO A 61 12.75 -17.39 0.64
C PRO A 61 13.33 -16.77 -0.64
N ARG A 62 14.44 -17.33 -1.15
CA ARG A 62 15.07 -16.90 -2.42
C ARG A 62 14.55 -17.68 -3.64
N LEU A 63 13.68 -18.68 -3.44
CA LEU A 63 12.99 -19.39 -4.52
C LEU A 63 11.93 -18.46 -5.12
N SER A 64 11.98 -18.29 -6.44
CA SER A 64 11.00 -17.47 -7.17
C SER A 64 9.62 -18.12 -7.14
N ARG A 65 8.65 -17.40 -6.57
CA ARG A 65 7.24 -17.77 -6.60
C ARG A 65 6.72 -17.85 -8.03
N GLN A 66 7.08 -16.90 -8.89
CA GLN A 66 6.63 -16.88 -10.29
C GLN A 66 7.10 -18.15 -11.01
N TRP A 67 8.37 -18.49 -10.84
CA TRP A 67 8.93 -19.69 -11.44
C TRP A 67 8.30 -20.95 -10.86
N LEU A 68 8.15 -21.06 -9.53
CA LEU A 68 7.58 -22.25 -8.90
C LEU A 68 6.15 -22.54 -9.39
N TYR A 69 5.29 -21.51 -9.41
CA TYR A 69 3.88 -21.66 -9.77
C TYR A 69 3.69 -21.80 -11.28
N PHE A 70 4.33 -20.94 -12.07
CA PHE A 70 4.02 -20.78 -13.50
C PHE A 70 5.11 -21.31 -14.43
N GLY A 71 6.31 -21.56 -13.90
CA GLY A 71 7.46 -21.98 -14.72
C GLY A 71 8.08 -20.87 -15.56
N GLU A 72 7.84 -19.62 -15.16
CA GLU A 72 8.30 -18.42 -15.86
C GLU A 72 9.39 -17.71 -15.07
N GLY A 73 10.36 -17.15 -15.78
CA GLY A 73 11.48 -16.41 -15.21
C GLY A 73 12.53 -17.29 -14.52
N PRO A 74 13.47 -16.67 -13.77
CA PRO A 74 14.52 -17.41 -13.09
C PRO A 74 13.97 -18.15 -11.86
N MET A 75 14.53 -19.33 -11.59
CA MET A 75 14.24 -20.12 -10.39
C MET A 75 14.55 -19.36 -9.09
N LEU A 76 15.55 -18.50 -9.10
CA LEU A 76 16.04 -17.80 -7.90
C LEU A 76 16.03 -16.30 -8.12
N ILE A 77 15.73 -15.57 -7.05
CA ILE A 77 15.84 -14.11 -6.99
C ILE A 77 16.58 -13.77 -5.70
N GLY A 78 17.66 -13.00 -5.77
CA GLY A 78 18.44 -12.66 -4.57
C GLY A 78 19.40 -13.73 -4.10
N HIS A 79 19.85 -14.64 -4.97
CA HIS A 79 20.76 -15.71 -4.53
C HIS A 79 22.11 -15.13 -4.09
N GLY A 80 22.60 -15.53 -2.92
CA GLY A 80 23.81 -14.97 -2.31
C GLY A 80 23.57 -13.68 -1.51
N THR A 81 22.39 -13.06 -1.63
CA THR A 81 22.00 -11.94 -0.76
C THR A 81 21.52 -12.48 0.60
N PRO A 82 22.13 -12.05 1.72
CA PRO A 82 21.69 -12.39 3.07
C PRO A 82 20.20 -12.11 3.30
N LEU A 83 19.48 -12.99 4.00
CA LEU A 83 18.02 -12.90 4.14
C LEU A 83 17.56 -11.66 4.93
N ASP A 84 18.43 -11.10 5.76
CA ASP A 84 18.24 -9.84 6.51
C ASP A 84 18.41 -8.59 5.63
N ARG A 85 18.78 -8.74 4.36
CA ARG A 85 19.00 -7.64 3.43
C ARG A 85 18.04 -7.69 2.24
N PRO A 86 17.61 -6.51 1.75
CA PRO A 86 16.87 -6.43 0.51
C PRO A 86 17.72 -6.95 -0.65
N VAL A 87 17.07 -7.61 -1.61
CA VAL A 87 17.72 -8.03 -2.87
C VAL A 87 18.15 -6.78 -3.64
N PRO A 88 19.40 -6.72 -4.13
CA PRO A 88 19.86 -5.61 -4.95
C PRO A 88 18.95 -5.37 -6.16
N LEU A 89 18.66 -4.10 -6.47
CA LEU A 89 17.78 -3.74 -7.57
C LEU A 89 18.28 -4.28 -8.92
N GLN A 90 19.60 -4.41 -9.09
CA GLN A 90 20.20 -4.98 -10.30
C GLN A 90 19.81 -6.45 -10.48
N GLU A 91 19.79 -7.25 -9.42
CA GLU A 91 19.36 -8.65 -9.50
C GLU A 91 17.86 -8.77 -9.82
N ILE A 92 17.05 -7.87 -9.26
CA ILE A 92 15.62 -7.79 -9.58
C ILE A 92 15.43 -7.41 -11.06
N ALA A 93 16.20 -6.43 -11.56
CA ALA A 93 16.14 -6.00 -12.95
C ALA A 93 16.54 -7.12 -13.91
N VAL A 94 17.58 -7.90 -13.60
CA VAL A 94 17.97 -9.07 -14.41
C VAL A 94 16.86 -10.11 -14.45
N ALA A 95 16.23 -10.40 -13.30
CA ALA A 95 15.10 -11.32 -13.26
C ALA A 95 13.90 -10.81 -14.06
N ALA A 96 13.59 -9.52 -13.96
CA ALA A 96 12.51 -8.86 -14.71
C ALA A 96 12.77 -8.89 -16.22
N GLU A 97 14.00 -8.62 -16.65
CA GLU A 97 14.38 -8.68 -18.05
C GLU A 97 14.26 -10.12 -18.61
N ALA A 98 14.67 -11.13 -17.85
CA ALA A 98 14.50 -12.53 -18.25
C ALA A 98 13.01 -12.89 -18.43
N MET A 99 12.14 -12.46 -17.51
CA MET A 99 10.70 -12.66 -17.63
C MET A 99 10.10 -11.94 -18.85
N ALA A 100 10.51 -10.69 -19.11
CA ALA A 100 10.06 -9.94 -20.27
C ALA A 100 10.52 -10.59 -21.58
N ALA A 101 11.77 -11.04 -21.65
CA ALA A 101 12.33 -11.73 -22.81
C ALA A 101 11.60 -13.05 -23.11
N GLU A 102 11.20 -13.81 -22.07
CA GLU A 102 10.38 -15.01 -22.23
C GLU A 102 8.99 -14.73 -22.83
N ALA A 103 8.44 -13.53 -22.59
CA ALA A 103 7.20 -13.04 -23.17
C ALA A 103 7.39 -12.36 -24.54
N GLY A 104 8.63 -12.26 -25.04
CA GLY A 104 8.96 -11.64 -26.32
C GLY A 104 9.06 -10.11 -26.30
N GLY A 105 9.24 -9.50 -25.13
CA GLY A 105 9.43 -8.06 -24.96
C GLY A 105 10.65 -7.71 -24.10
N THR A 106 10.78 -6.44 -23.74
CA THR A 106 11.81 -5.97 -22.80
C THR A 106 11.18 -5.39 -21.54
N TRP A 107 11.90 -5.40 -20.41
CA TRP A 107 11.40 -4.76 -19.19
C TRP A 107 11.26 -3.24 -19.38
N SER A 108 12.09 -2.64 -20.24
CA SER A 108 12.01 -1.22 -20.59
C SER A 108 10.68 -0.86 -21.24
N ASP A 109 10.14 -1.71 -22.12
CA ASP A 109 8.83 -1.48 -22.75
C ASP A 109 7.72 -1.48 -21.70
N VAL A 110 7.77 -2.41 -20.75
CA VAL A 110 6.81 -2.50 -19.64
C VAL A 110 6.88 -1.25 -18.75
N LEU A 111 8.08 -0.81 -18.39
CA LEU A 111 8.27 0.41 -17.60
C LEU A 111 7.75 1.64 -18.34
N THR A 112 8.04 1.76 -19.63
CA THR A 112 7.55 2.87 -20.46
C THR A 112 6.03 2.88 -20.47
N TYR A 113 5.40 1.73 -20.71
CA TYR A 113 3.96 1.58 -20.66
C TYR A 113 3.36 1.98 -19.31
N ILE A 114 3.95 1.54 -18.18
CA ILE A 114 3.47 1.90 -16.83
C ILE A 114 3.60 3.41 -16.59
N VAL A 115 4.71 4.02 -16.97
CA VAL A 115 4.94 5.46 -16.80
C VAL A 115 3.96 6.27 -17.65
N ASP A 116 3.74 5.86 -18.89
CA ASP A 116 2.78 6.52 -19.80
C ASP A 116 1.34 6.35 -19.30
N ALA A 117 0.97 5.16 -18.82
CA ALA A 117 -0.33 4.90 -18.22
C ALA A 117 -0.54 5.77 -16.96
N ALA A 118 0.44 5.83 -16.06
CA ALA A 118 0.38 6.67 -14.87
C ALA A 118 0.28 8.16 -15.20
N ARG A 119 0.99 8.64 -16.25
CA ARG A 119 0.86 10.02 -16.74
C ARG A 119 -0.53 10.28 -17.31
N ALA A 120 -1.10 9.33 -18.08
CA ALA A 120 -2.44 9.45 -18.62
C ALA A 120 -3.53 9.42 -17.52
N GLU A 121 -3.32 8.67 -16.44
CA GLU A 121 -4.21 8.63 -15.26
C GLU A 121 -4.08 9.88 -14.38
N GLY A 122 -2.88 10.43 -14.22
CA GLY A 122 -2.65 11.71 -13.54
C GLY A 122 -3.32 12.91 -14.24
N VAL A 123 -3.61 12.80 -15.54
CA VAL A 123 -4.41 13.78 -16.30
C VAL A 123 -5.92 13.60 -16.06
N ARG A 124 -6.37 12.44 -15.57
CA ARG A 124 -7.78 12.13 -15.28
C ARG A 124 -8.17 12.32 -13.81
N THR A 125 -7.20 12.31 -12.90
CA THR A 125 -7.42 12.73 -11.51
C THR A 125 -7.71 14.23 -11.56
N GLU A 126 -8.81 14.65 -10.92
CA GLU A 126 -9.40 15.99 -11.03
C GLU A 126 -8.36 17.10 -11.27
N PRO A 127 -8.58 18.03 -12.23
CA PRO A 127 -7.69 19.17 -12.36
C PRO A 127 -7.66 19.83 -10.99
N ALA A 128 -6.50 19.75 -10.31
CA ALA A 128 -6.27 20.41 -9.04
C ALA A 128 -6.85 21.81 -9.20
N ALA A 129 -7.92 22.11 -8.44
CA ALA A 129 -8.77 23.26 -8.67
C ALA A 129 -7.89 24.45 -9.07
N ASP A 130 -8.15 25.00 -10.26
CA ASP A 130 -7.28 25.95 -10.95
C ASP A 130 -6.72 26.92 -9.90
N SER A 131 -5.40 27.09 -9.82
CA SER A 131 -4.78 27.80 -8.67
C SER A 131 -5.38 29.20 -8.45
N ARG A 132 -5.93 29.79 -9.53
CA ARG A 132 -6.74 31.01 -9.52
C ARG A 132 -8.05 30.86 -8.74
N GLN A 133 -8.78 29.78 -8.94
CA GLN A 133 -10.03 29.46 -8.26
C GLN A 133 -9.80 29.20 -6.76
N ILE A 134 -8.69 28.56 -6.40
CA ILE A 134 -8.28 28.40 -4.99
C ILE A 134 -7.98 29.77 -4.37
N GLN A 135 -7.21 30.62 -5.06
CA GLN A 135 -6.91 31.98 -4.59
C GLN A 135 -8.17 32.83 -4.44
N GLU A 136 -9.12 32.72 -5.37
CA GLU A 136 -10.37 33.47 -5.34
C GLU A 136 -11.28 33.02 -4.20
N LEU A 137 -11.35 31.70 -3.94
CA LEU A 137 -12.07 31.14 -2.79
C LEU A 137 -11.42 31.56 -1.46
N GLN A 138 -10.09 31.59 -1.39
CA GLN A 138 -9.36 32.07 -0.21
C GLN A 138 -9.63 33.56 0.04
N ALA A 139 -9.61 34.39 -1.00
CA ALA A 139 -9.91 35.82 -0.88
C ALA A 139 -11.36 36.06 -0.41
N ARG A 140 -12.33 35.30 -0.95
CA ARG A 140 -13.74 35.38 -0.52
C ARG A 140 -13.92 34.94 0.93
N LEU A 141 -13.20 33.90 1.37
CA LEU A 141 -13.25 33.43 2.75
C LEU A 141 -12.71 34.49 3.71
N LEU A 142 -11.59 35.13 3.37
CA LEU A 142 -10.97 36.18 4.19
C LEU A 142 -11.89 37.39 4.33
N ALA A 143 -12.48 37.85 3.23
CA ALA A 143 -13.44 38.95 3.24
C ALA A 143 -14.71 38.61 4.06
N ALA A 144 -15.17 37.36 4.03
CA ALA A 144 -16.29 36.92 4.84
C ALA A 144 -15.94 36.90 6.34
N GLN A 145 -14.73 36.47 6.70
CA GLN A 145 -14.23 36.48 8.08
C GLN A 145 -14.12 37.90 8.64
N GLU A 146 -13.56 38.84 7.87
CA GLU A 146 -13.49 40.25 8.27
C GLU A 146 -14.88 40.83 8.56
N ARG A 147 -15.86 40.48 7.72
CA ARG A 147 -17.24 40.94 7.89
C ARG A 147 -17.91 40.36 9.14
N ILE A 148 -17.61 39.12 9.49
CA ILE A 148 -18.08 38.51 10.74
C ILE A 148 -17.47 39.25 11.94
N ILE A 149 -16.18 39.58 11.91
CA ILE A 149 -15.52 40.33 12.98
C ILE A 149 -16.16 41.70 13.15
N GLN A 150 -16.38 42.44 12.06
CA GLN A 150 -17.04 43.76 12.09
C GLN A 150 -18.44 43.68 12.71
N LEU A 151 -19.25 42.69 12.31
CA LEU A 151 -20.58 42.50 12.87
C LEU A 151 -20.54 42.11 14.35
N GLN A 152 -19.54 41.35 14.79
CA GLN A 152 -19.33 41.03 16.20
C GLN A 152 -18.98 42.29 17.00
N ASP A 153 -18.10 43.15 16.48
CA ASP A 153 -17.74 44.43 17.11
C ASP A 153 -18.93 45.39 17.18
N GLU A 154 -19.74 45.48 16.13
CA GLU A 154 -20.99 46.26 16.14
C GLU A 154 -22.02 45.73 17.16
N LEU A 155 -22.11 44.41 17.33
CA LEU A 155 -22.98 43.83 18.36
C LEU A 155 -22.45 44.11 19.77
N LEU A 156 -21.14 44.10 19.97
CA LEU A 156 -20.48 44.44 21.23
C LEU A 156 -20.67 45.92 21.59
N THR A 157 -20.55 46.84 20.63
CA THR A 157 -20.81 48.27 20.86
C THR A 157 -22.28 48.51 21.16
N ARG A 158 -23.20 47.92 20.41
CA ARG A 158 -24.66 48.02 20.70
C ARG A 158 -25.04 47.40 22.04
N GLN A 159 -24.39 46.32 22.48
CA GLN A 159 -24.60 45.78 23.84
C GLN A 159 -24.06 46.71 24.94
N ARG A 160 -22.96 47.42 24.69
CA ARG A 160 -22.41 48.42 25.62
C ARG A 160 -23.32 49.64 25.71
N GLU A 161 -23.82 50.12 24.58
CA GLU A 161 -24.78 51.24 24.49
C GLU A 161 -26.14 50.88 25.11
N GLY A 162 -26.65 49.67 24.84
CA GLY A 162 -27.86 49.16 25.49
C GLY A 162 -27.70 48.87 26.99
N ARG A 163 -26.47 48.67 27.49
CA ARG A 163 -26.16 48.60 28.94
C ARG A 163 -26.10 49.96 29.60
N THR A 164 -25.73 51.02 28.87
CA THR A 164 -25.76 52.40 29.37
C THR A 164 -27.17 52.98 29.42
N ASP A 165 -28.11 52.45 28.63
CA ASP A 165 -29.53 52.83 28.62
C ASP A 165 -30.41 51.96 29.54
N ALA A 166 -29.84 50.94 30.21
CA ALA A 166 -30.56 50.20 31.23
C ALA A 166 -30.65 51.06 32.51
N PRO A 167 -31.87 51.42 32.99
CA PRO A 167 -32.00 52.32 34.12
C PRO A 167 -31.38 51.69 35.37
N LYS A 168 -30.53 52.48 36.04
CA LYS A 168 -30.10 52.28 37.41
C LYS A 168 -31.36 52.00 38.26
N ALA A 169 -31.50 50.77 38.73
CA ALA A 169 -32.49 50.47 39.77
C ALA A 169 -32.21 51.40 40.96
N LEU A 170 -33.11 52.35 41.21
CA LEU A 170 -33.12 53.19 42.39
C LEU A 170 -33.74 52.42 43.57
N PRO A 171 -33.38 52.79 44.81
CA PRO A 171 -33.46 51.93 45.98
C PRO A 171 -34.89 51.80 46.47
N ALA A 172 -35.24 50.64 47.03
CA ALA A 172 -36.43 50.47 47.83
C ALA A 172 -36.27 51.28 49.14
N GLY A 173 -36.77 52.52 49.12
CA GLY A 173 -36.94 53.37 50.30
C GLY A 173 -38.28 53.09 50.96
N ILE A 174 -38.21 52.67 52.22
CA ILE A 174 -39.26 52.31 53.17
C ILE A 174 -40.27 53.45 53.39
N GLY A 175 -41.54 53.11 53.58
CA GLY A 175 -42.46 53.95 54.37
C GLY A 175 -43.94 53.63 54.23
N ASP A 176 -44.50 52.80 55.14
CA ASP A 176 -45.78 53.18 55.75
C ASP A 176 -45.87 52.72 57.23
N THR A 177 -45.81 53.75 58.06
CA THR A 177 -46.46 54.04 59.35
C THR A 177 -47.34 53.00 60.06
N ALA A 178 -47.17 53.00 61.39
CA ALA A 178 -48.20 52.92 62.45
C ALA A 178 -48.28 51.65 63.31
N ALA A 179 -47.90 51.86 64.59
CA ALA A 179 -48.54 51.37 65.81
C ALA A 179 -48.57 49.86 66.10
N ARG A 180 -47.83 49.46 67.13
CA ARG A 180 -48.37 48.80 68.35
C ARG A 180 -47.29 48.68 69.44
N LEU A 181 -47.58 49.36 70.56
CA LEU A 181 -47.00 49.32 71.91
C LEU A 181 -45.66 50.05 72.12
#